data_AF-A0A947HS46-F1
#
_entry.id   AF-A0A947HS46-F1
#
_cell.length_a   1.000
_cell.length_b   1.000
_cell.length_c   1.000
_cell.angle_alpha   90.00
_cell.angle_beta   90.00
_cell.angle_gamma   90.00
#
_symmetry.space_group_name_H-M   'P 1'
#
loop_
_entity.id
_entity.type
_entity.pdbx_description
1 polymer ?
#
loop_
_entity_poly.entity_id
_entity_poly.type
_entity_poly.pdbx_seq_one_letter_code
_entity_poly.pdbx_strand_id
1 'polypeptide(L)'
;MRQRFRFTMDRITTRRGSLLIVSLMVILVMAGLALVGARGVMMELSQVGNFRAGEQSLRITESGMEATVAMAIEKGDAFPLFMQQNENKLALKDVSDKFYDVTPKGSFGREYSALGGVNFVSVMTLPQDTNRVPGYPVNEAFVWKKYQISTYGYYGTADSTATPADVVRNSSRQYVSHSFVGPYIVGGGGQ
;
A
#
# COMPACT_ATOMS: atom_id res chain seq x y z
N MET A 1 24.99 47.96 -67.05
CA MET A 1 25.09 46.57 -66.55
C MET A 1 25.08 46.45 -65.01
N ARG A 2 24.29 47.24 -64.26
CA ARG A 2 24.30 47.26 -62.77
C ARG A 2 22.95 46.97 -62.08
N GLN A 3 21.87 46.69 -62.82
CA GLN A 3 20.53 46.48 -62.24
C GLN A 3 20.16 45.01 -61.98
N ARG A 4 20.92 44.04 -62.52
CA ARG A 4 20.62 42.61 -62.32
C ARG A 4 21.07 42.03 -60.96
N PHE A 5 21.98 42.68 -60.24
CA PHE A 5 22.47 42.17 -58.95
C PHE A 5 21.61 42.58 -57.74
N ARG A 6 20.82 43.66 -57.83
CA ARG A 6 19.95 44.10 -56.72
C ARG A 6 18.71 43.21 -56.54
N PHE A 7 18.09 42.77 -57.64
CA PHE A 7 16.90 41.91 -57.58
C PHE A 7 17.15 40.49 -57.06
N THR A 8 18.36 39.95 -57.26
CA THR A 8 18.77 38.67 -56.68
C THR A 8 19.04 38.79 -55.19
N MET A 9 19.60 39.92 -54.73
CA MET A 9 19.93 40.11 -53.32
C MET A 9 18.69 40.23 -52.45
N ASP A 10 17.67 41.00 -52.84
CA ASP A 10 16.40 41.08 -52.10
C ASP A 10 15.70 39.72 -52.02
N ARG A 11 15.61 38.97 -53.13
CA ARG A 11 15.01 37.62 -53.13
C ARG A 11 15.78 36.63 -52.24
N ILE A 12 17.10 36.75 -52.12
CA ILE A 12 17.92 35.89 -51.26
C ILE A 12 17.67 36.24 -49.78
N THR A 13 17.57 37.53 -49.43
CA THR A 13 17.30 37.97 -48.06
C THR A 13 15.89 37.59 -47.61
N THR A 14 14.87 37.78 -48.45
CA THR A 14 13.49 37.35 -48.14
C THR A 14 13.35 35.84 -48.09
N ARG A 15 14.03 35.08 -48.97
CA ARG A 15 14.06 33.61 -48.90
C ARG A 15 14.74 33.13 -47.63
N ARG A 16 15.89 33.69 -47.25
CA ARG A 16 16.60 33.33 -46.01
C ARG A 16 15.76 33.66 -44.76
N GLY A 17 15.09 34.81 -44.74
CA GLY A 17 14.15 35.18 -43.67
C GLY A 17 12.96 34.21 -43.58
N SER A 18 12.35 33.86 -44.70
CA SER A 18 11.24 32.88 -44.74
C SER A 18 11.68 31.48 -44.29
N LEU A 19 12.89 31.06 -44.65
CA LEU A 19 13.47 29.76 -44.26
C LEU A 19 13.72 29.71 -42.74
N LEU A 20 14.16 30.84 -42.16
CA LEU A 20 14.38 30.98 -40.72
C LEU A 20 13.05 30.91 -39.95
N ILE A 21 12.00 31.58 -40.44
CA ILE A 21 10.65 31.50 -39.84
C ILE A 21 10.09 30.07 -39.90
N VAL A 22 10.23 29.40 -41.05
CA VAL A 22 9.80 28.00 -41.20
C VAL A 22 10.59 27.08 -40.25
N SER A 23 11.91 27.26 -40.14
CA SER A 23 12.69 26.48 -39.17
C SER A 23 12.28 26.72 -37.72
N LEU A 24 11.93 27.96 -37.36
CA LEU A 24 11.46 28.32 -36.02
C LEU A 24 10.10 27.67 -35.73
N MET A 25 9.20 27.66 -36.71
CA MET A 25 7.90 26.98 -36.60
C MET A 25 8.07 25.47 -36.43
N VAL A 26 8.97 24.83 -37.18
CA VAL A 26 9.26 23.40 -37.04
C VAL A 26 9.80 23.09 -35.64
N ILE A 27 10.71 23.91 -35.13
CA ILE A 27 11.26 23.76 -33.77
C ILE A 27 10.14 23.93 -32.72
N LEU A 28 9.24 24.90 -32.89
CA LEU A 28 8.10 25.12 -31.99
C LEU A 28 7.13 23.92 -31.99
N VAL A 29 6.83 23.35 -33.16
CA VAL A 29 5.97 22.16 -33.28
C VAL A 29 6.64 20.95 -32.65
N MET A 30 7.94 20.73 -32.90
CA MET A 30 8.73 19.66 -32.26
C MET A 30 8.76 19.81 -30.74
N ALA A 31 8.94 21.04 -30.22
CA ALA A 31 8.92 21.32 -28.79
C ALA A 31 7.52 21.06 -28.18
N GLY A 32 6.45 21.43 -28.89
CA GLY A 32 5.08 21.12 -28.47
C GLY A 32 4.81 19.62 -28.40
N LEU A 33 5.21 18.86 -29.42
CA LEU A 33 5.10 17.39 -29.42
C LEU A 33 5.93 16.76 -28.29
N ALA A 34 7.14 17.27 -28.04
CA ALA A 34 7.98 16.81 -26.95
C ALA A 34 7.34 17.06 -25.57
N LEU A 35 6.68 18.21 -25.36
CA LEU A 35 5.96 18.51 -24.12
C LEU A 35 4.74 17.61 -23.91
N VAL A 36 3.99 17.30 -24.97
CA VAL A 36 2.86 16.37 -24.90
C VAL A 36 3.35 14.96 -24.59
N GLY A 37 4.41 14.50 -25.25
CA GLY A 37 5.05 13.21 -24.96
C GLY A 37 5.56 13.14 -23.52
N ALA A 38 6.23 14.19 -23.04
CA ALA A 38 6.72 14.27 -21.67
C ALA A 38 5.58 14.20 -20.65
N ARG A 39 4.44 14.86 -20.90
CA ARG A 39 3.25 14.75 -20.04
C ARG A 39 2.67 13.34 -20.04
N GLY A 40 2.59 12.68 -21.20
CA GLY A 40 2.14 11.28 -21.30
C GLY A 40 2.99 10.36 -20.43
N VAL A 41 4.32 10.44 -20.58
CA VAL A 41 5.26 9.65 -19.78
C VAL A 41 5.15 9.97 -18.28
N MET A 42 4.99 11.24 -17.90
CA MET A 42 4.79 11.61 -16.48
C MET A 42 3.51 11.00 -15.90
N MET A 43 2.41 10.96 -16.67
CA MET A 43 1.15 10.36 -16.23
C MET A 43 1.28 8.84 -16.07
N GLU A 44 1.90 8.15 -17.02
CA GLU A 44 2.16 6.71 -16.93
C GLU A 44 3.05 6.38 -15.72
N LEU A 45 4.13 7.13 -15.52
CA LEU A 45 5.01 6.95 -14.36
C LEU A 45 4.28 7.15 -13.04
N SER A 46 3.39 8.13 -12.96
CA SER A 46 2.55 8.36 -11.78
C SER A 46 1.59 7.20 -11.52
N GLN A 47 0.93 6.67 -12.56
CA GLN A 47 0.03 5.53 -12.43
C GLN A 47 0.76 4.26 -11.99
N VAL A 48 1.93 3.98 -12.58
CA VAL A 48 2.78 2.84 -12.17
C VAL A 48 3.25 3.00 -10.74
N GLY A 49 3.63 4.21 -10.31
CA GLY A 49 3.99 4.50 -8.93
C GLY A 49 2.86 4.19 -7.94
N ASN A 50 1.65 4.65 -8.25
CA ASN A 50 0.47 4.40 -7.41
C ASN A 50 0.10 2.92 -7.35
N PHE A 51 0.20 2.20 -8.47
CA PHE A 51 -0.08 0.76 -8.50
C PHE A 51 0.89 -0.01 -7.60
N ARG A 52 2.20 0.31 -7.68
CA ARG A 52 3.23 -0.33 -6.84
C ARG A 52 3.03 -0.05 -5.35
N ALA A 53 2.69 1.18 -4.98
CA ALA A 53 2.34 1.52 -3.60
C ALA A 53 1.07 0.77 -3.13
N GLY A 54 0.09 0.61 -4.01
CA GLY A 54 -1.12 -0.16 -3.74
C GLY A 54 -0.84 -1.65 -3.52
N GLU A 55 -0.03 -2.28 -4.36
CA GLU A 55 0.35 -3.71 -4.22
C GLU A 55 1.14 -3.95 -2.95
N GLN A 56 2.08 -3.07 -2.63
CA GLN A 56 2.87 -3.23 -1.43
C GLN A 56 1.99 -3.05 -0.16
N SER A 57 1.00 -2.14 -0.19
CA SER A 57 0.11 -1.95 0.97
C SER A 57 -0.76 -3.19 1.21
N LEU A 58 -1.12 -3.88 0.13
CA LEU A 58 -1.81 -5.17 0.20
C LEU A 58 -0.92 -6.18 0.93
N ARG A 59 0.35 -6.33 0.53
CA ARG A 59 1.29 -7.25 1.17
C ARG A 59 1.47 -6.97 2.65
N ILE A 60 1.60 -5.69 3.04
CA ILE A 60 1.68 -5.28 4.45
C ILE A 60 0.43 -5.68 5.21
N THR A 61 -0.74 -5.46 4.61
CA THR A 61 -2.02 -5.79 5.21
C THR A 61 -2.21 -7.30 5.36
N GLU A 62 -1.82 -8.08 4.35
CA GLU A 62 -1.82 -9.55 4.38
C GLU A 62 -0.88 -10.07 5.45
N SER A 63 0.36 -9.57 5.52
CA SER A 63 1.31 -9.94 6.57
C SER A 63 0.80 -9.59 7.96
N GLY A 64 0.14 -8.44 8.13
CA GLY A 64 -0.44 -8.07 9.42
C GLY A 64 -1.58 -8.98 9.83
N MET A 65 -2.40 -9.43 8.89
CA MET A 65 -3.42 -10.45 9.15
C MET A 65 -2.80 -11.78 9.57
N GLU A 66 -1.82 -12.27 8.80
CA GLU A 66 -1.13 -13.53 9.10
C GLU A 66 -0.45 -13.48 10.48
N ALA A 67 0.20 -12.37 10.80
CA ALA A 67 0.80 -12.13 12.11
C ALA A 67 -0.23 -12.22 13.23
N THR A 68 -1.40 -11.63 12.99
CA THR A 68 -2.49 -11.62 13.97
C THR A 68 -3.05 -13.02 14.21
N VAL A 69 -3.22 -13.81 13.15
CA VAL A 69 -3.66 -15.21 13.26
C VAL A 69 -2.58 -16.06 13.94
N ALA A 70 -1.31 -15.88 13.56
CA ALA A 70 -0.20 -16.59 14.18
C ALA A 70 -0.08 -16.29 15.69
N MET A 71 -0.23 -15.02 16.08
CA MET A 71 -0.23 -14.63 17.49
C MET A 71 -1.41 -15.24 18.27
N ALA A 72 -2.59 -15.33 17.64
CA ALA A 72 -3.75 -15.99 18.23
C ALA A 72 -3.49 -17.48 18.48
N ILE A 73 -2.79 -18.15 17.56
CA ILE A 73 -2.37 -19.56 17.71
C ILE A 73 -1.30 -19.70 18.80
N GLU A 74 -0.29 -18.83 18.81
CA GLU A 74 0.82 -18.88 19.77
C GLU A 74 0.35 -18.63 21.21
N LYS A 75 -0.52 -17.64 21.41
CA LYS A 75 -1.01 -17.25 22.74
C LYS A 75 -2.15 -18.13 23.25
N GLY A 76 -2.89 -18.80 22.36
CA GLY A 76 -4.03 -19.65 22.72
C GLY A 76 -5.00 -18.95 23.68
N ASP A 77 -5.18 -19.53 24.87
CA ASP A 77 -6.13 -19.04 25.88
C ASP A 77 -5.77 -17.68 26.49
N ALA A 78 -4.51 -17.26 26.41
CA ALA A 78 -4.08 -15.94 26.89
C ALA A 78 -4.37 -14.82 25.86
N PHE A 79 -4.73 -15.18 24.63
CA PHE A 79 -4.97 -14.24 23.55
C PHE A 79 -6.12 -13.25 23.82
N PRO A 80 -7.30 -13.67 24.33
CA PRO A 80 -8.39 -12.73 24.65
C PRO A 80 -7.98 -11.67 25.67
N LEU A 81 -7.22 -12.06 26.70
CA LEU A 81 -6.74 -11.14 27.74
C LEU A 81 -5.76 -10.12 27.15
N PHE A 82 -4.85 -10.58 26.29
CA PHE A 82 -3.93 -9.69 25.56
C PHE A 82 -4.69 -8.68 24.70
N MET A 83 -5.70 -9.14 23.94
CA MET A 83 -6.50 -8.24 23.10
C MET A 83 -7.27 -7.24 23.94
N GLN A 84 -7.82 -7.64 25.09
CA GLN A 84 -8.52 -6.74 26.00
C GLN A 84 -7.60 -5.67 26.59
N GLN A 85 -6.37 -6.02 26.93
CA GLN A 85 -5.35 -5.07 27.43
C GLN A 85 -4.92 -4.06 26.36
N ASN A 86 -4.97 -4.43 25.07
CA ASN A 86 -4.56 -3.60 23.95
C ASN A 86 -5.75 -3.01 23.17
N GLU A 87 -6.89 -2.78 23.83
CA GLU A 87 -8.09 -2.18 23.21
C GLU A 87 -8.60 -2.88 21.93
N ASN A 88 -8.42 -4.20 21.85
CA ASN A 88 -8.69 -5.03 20.67
C ASN A 88 -7.89 -4.64 19.42
N LYS A 89 -6.69 -4.07 19.62
CA LYS A 89 -5.76 -3.71 18.54
C LYS A 89 -4.47 -4.51 18.67
N LEU A 90 -3.88 -4.84 17.53
CA LEU A 90 -2.54 -5.38 17.42
C LEU A 90 -1.76 -4.50 16.44
N ALA A 91 -0.72 -3.83 16.94
CA ALA A 91 0.17 -3.04 16.09
C ALA A 91 1.37 -3.88 15.64
N LEU A 92 2.04 -3.44 14.56
CA LEU A 92 3.27 -4.09 14.09
C LEU A 92 4.29 -4.30 15.23
N LYS A 93 4.48 -3.31 16.10
CA LYS A 93 5.44 -3.38 17.23
C LYS A 93 5.16 -4.49 18.25
N ASP A 94 3.93 -4.98 18.30
CA ASP A 94 3.52 -6.03 19.24
C ASP A 94 3.79 -7.43 18.67
N VAL A 95 4.15 -7.49 17.38
CA VAL A 95 4.54 -8.70 16.68
C VAL A 95 6.06 -8.85 16.71
N SER A 96 6.54 -10.09 16.71
CA SER A 96 7.97 -10.38 16.68
C SER A 96 8.59 -9.94 15.36
N ASP A 97 9.74 -9.26 15.43
CA ASP A 97 10.56 -8.88 14.26
C ASP A 97 11.00 -10.08 13.40
N LYS A 98 10.87 -11.30 13.90
CA LYS A 98 11.12 -12.53 13.12
C LYS A 98 10.00 -12.85 12.12
N PHE A 99 8.82 -12.25 12.28
CA PHE A 99 7.66 -12.53 11.44
C PHE A 99 7.75 -11.83 10.07
N TYR A 100 8.49 -10.73 9.99
CA TYR A 100 8.65 -9.94 8.77
C TYR A 100 10.10 -9.53 8.57
N ASP A 101 10.57 -9.68 7.33
CA ASP A 101 11.86 -9.14 6.92
C ASP A 101 11.65 -7.73 6.35
N VAL A 102 12.07 -6.73 7.11
CA VAL A 102 12.02 -5.31 6.73
C VAL A 102 13.22 -4.88 5.88
N THR A 103 14.09 -5.80 5.45
CA THR A 103 15.16 -5.43 4.52
C THR A 103 14.60 -5.13 3.12
N PRO A 104 15.34 -4.39 2.26
CA PRO A 104 14.91 -4.11 0.88
C PRO A 104 14.72 -5.36 -0.02
N LYS A 105 15.08 -6.55 0.46
CA LYS A 105 14.83 -7.84 -0.22
C LYS A 105 13.84 -8.72 0.54
N GLY A 106 13.34 -8.26 1.68
CA GLY A 106 12.47 -9.00 2.57
C GLY A 106 11.00 -8.97 2.18
N SER A 107 10.13 -9.20 3.15
CA SER A 107 8.67 -9.37 2.99
C SER A 107 7.98 -8.20 2.26
N PHE A 108 8.52 -6.98 2.40
CA PHE A 108 7.96 -5.76 1.80
C PHE A 108 8.77 -5.25 0.59
N GLY A 109 9.80 -5.99 0.16
CA GLY A 109 10.56 -5.73 -1.05
C GLY A 109 11.34 -4.40 -1.08
N ARG A 110 11.81 -4.03 -2.29
CA ARG A 110 12.73 -2.89 -2.49
C ARG A 110 12.10 -1.53 -2.19
N GLU A 111 10.77 -1.43 -2.28
CA GLU A 111 10.06 -0.18 -2.02
C GLU A 111 10.04 0.20 -0.54
N TYR A 112 10.37 -0.74 0.35
CA TYR A 112 10.55 -0.45 1.77
C TYR A 112 11.52 0.72 2.01
N SER A 113 12.67 0.72 1.34
CA SER A 113 13.68 1.78 1.52
C SER A 113 13.28 3.11 0.89
N ALA A 114 12.39 3.09 -0.11
CA ALA A 114 11.89 4.29 -0.79
C ALA A 114 10.74 4.96 -0.02
N LEU A 115 9.98 4.19 0.78
CA LEU A 115 8.74 4.65 1.43
C LEU A 115 8.91 4.99 2.92
N GLY A 116 10.13 4.90 3.46
CA GLY A 116 10.50 5.47 4.77
C GLY A 116 9.95 4.73 6.00
N GLY A 117 9.29 3.58 5.83
CA GLY A 117 8.80 2.73 6.91
C GLY A 117 7.51 1.99 6.57
N VAL A 118 7.26 0.89 7.27
CA VAL A 118 6.07 0.05 7.16
C VAL A 118 5.45 -0.08 8.53
N ASN A 119 4.11 0.00 8.59
CA ASN A 119 3.38 -0.28 9.81
C ASN A 119 1.99 -0.82 9.45
N PHE A 120 1.40 -1.60 10.36
CA PHE A 120 0.03 -2.07 10.25
C PHE A 120 -0.64 -2.04 11.61
N VAL A 121 -1.97 -1.95 11.59
CA VAL A 121 -2.80 -2.17 12.77
C VAL A 121 -3.91 -3.15 12.41
N SER A 122 -4.01 -4.22 13.18
CA SER A 122 -5.13 -5.14 13.14
C SER A 122 -6.11 -4.80 14.25
N VAL A 123 -7.37 -4.61 13.89
CA VAL A 123 -8.47 -4.39 14.83
C VAL A 123 -9.32 -5.65 14.88
N MET A 124 -9.57 -6.15 16.08
CA MET A 124 -10.48 -7.26 16.31
C MET A 124 -11.82 -6.78 16.80
N THR A 125 -12.88 -7.38 16.25
CA THR A 125 -14.23 -7.21 16.79
C THR A 125 -14.51 -8.28 17.84
N LEU A 126 -15.40 -7.95 18.79
CA LEU A 126 -15.74 -8.77 19.95
C LEU A 126 -15.96 -10.25 19.58
N PRO A 127 -15.33 -11.19 20.30
CA PRO A 127 -15.40 -12.59 19.95
C PRO A 127 -16.80 -13.15 20.16
N GLN A 128 -17.29 -13.88 19.16
CA GLN A 128 -18.52 -14.67 19.27
C GLN A 128 -18.20 -16.10 19.72
N ASP A 129 -18.95 -16.62 20.68
CA ASP A 129 -18.83 -18.02 21.08
C ASP A 129 -19.43 -18.94 20.01
N THR A 130 -18.69 -20.00 19.65
CA THR A 130 -19.16 -21.04 18.73
C THR A 130 -18.66 -22.40 19.16
N ASN A 131 -19.51 -23.42 19.06
CA ASN A 131 -19.15 -24.84 19.28
C ASN A 131 -18.92 -25.56 17.94
N ARG A 132 -18.91 -24.80 16.84
CA ARG A 132 -18.79 -25.29 15.48
C ARG A 132 -17.59 -24.61 14.82
N VAL A 133 -16.49 -25.34 14.74
CA VAL A 133 -15.25 -24.93 14.06
C VAL A 133 -14.91 -25.96 12.98
N PRO A 134 -14.55 -25.52 11.76
CA PRO A 134 -14.14 -26.44 10.69
C PRO A 134 -12.97 -27.35 11.14
N GLY A 135 -13.07 -28.64 10.85
CA GLY A 135 -12.03 -29.62 11.20
C GLY A 135 -12.11 -30.17 12.63
N TYR A 136 -13.00 -29.65 13.48
CA TYR A 136 -13.25 -30.19 14.82
C TYR A 136 -14.66 -30.82 14.91
N PRO A 137 -14.82 -31.95 15.61
CA PRO A 137 -16.14 -32.50 15.87
C PRO A 137 -16.94 -31.53 16.76
N VAL A 138 -18.23 -31.36 16.45
CA VAL A 138 -19.12 -30.55 17.28
C VAL A 138 -19.22 -31.20 18.66
N ASN A 139 -18.79 -30.47 19.69
CA ASN A 139 -18.81 -30.92 21.08
C ASN A 139 -19.41 -29.82 21.95
N GLU A 140 -20.41 -30.16 22.76
CA GLU A 140 -21.08 -29.22 23.67
C GLU A 140 -20.18 -28.80 24.85
N ALA A 141 -19.15 -29.59 25.17
CA ALA A 141 -18.20 -29.29 26.22
C ALA A 141 -17.13 -28.27 25.82
N PHE A 142 -16.94 -28.03 24.52
CA PHE A 142 -15.90 -27.12 23.99
C PHE A 142 -16.52 -25.93 23.26
N VAL A 143 -16.17 -24.72 23.71
CA VAL A 143 -16.49 -23.45 23.05
C VAL A 143 -15.21 -22.89 22.43
N TRP A 144 -15.32 -22.30 21.25
CA TRP A 144 -14.28 -21.50 20.62
C TRP A 144 -14.73 -20.05 20.51
N LYS A 145 -13.78 -19.13 20.69
CA LYS A 145 -13.99 -17.70 20.45
C LYS A 145 -13.68 -17.39 18.99
N LYS A 146 -14.69 -16.99 18.23
CA LYS A 146 -14.57 -16.53 16.84
C LYS A 146 -14.31 -15.02 16.83
N TYR A 147 -13.13 -14.63 16.39
CA TYR A 147 -12.75 -13.24 16.14
C TYR A 147 -12.90 -12.90 14.66
N GLN A 148 -13.41 -11.71 14.37
CA GLN A 148 -13.25 -11.10 13.05
C GLN A 148 -12.13 -10.05 13.15
N ILE A 149 -11.09 -10.30 12.36
CA ILE A 149 -9.85 -9.52 12.29
C ILE A 149 -9.96 -8.60 11.08
N SER A 150 -9.75 -7.30 11.28
CA SER A 150 -9.62 -6.31 10.22
C SER A 150 -8.25 -5.68 10.28
N THR A 151 -7.38 -5.99 9.32
CA THR A 151 -6.03 -5.43 9.25
C THR A 151 -6.01 -4.25 8.30
N TYR A 152 -5.30 -3.19 8.71
CA TYR A 152 -5.04 -2.00 7.92
C TYR A 152 -3.53 -1.80 7.79
N GLY A 153 -2.98 -1.95 6.58
CA GLY A 153 -1.58 -1.67 6.28
C GLY A 153 -1.37 -0.24 5.77
N TYR A 154 -0.25 0.39 6.15
CA TYR A 154 0.09 1.75 5.74
C TYR A 154 1.60 2.00 5.60
N TYR A 155 1.94 3.08 4.88
CA TYR A 155 3.31 3.57 4.70
C TYR A 155 3.63 4.75 5.60
N GLY A 156 4.83 4.73 6.17
CA GLY A 156 5.46 5.89 6.80
C GLY A 156 5.84 5.72 8.26
N THR A 157 6.42 6.78 8.79
CA THR A 157 6.86 6.92 10.18
C THR A 157 5.72 7.48 11.04
N ALA A 158 4.92 6.61 11.65
CA ALA A 158 4.27 6.92 12.94
C ALA A 158 3.44 5.72 13.44
N ASP A 159 3.44 5.58 14.77
CA ASP A 159 2.48 4.83 15.60
C ASP A 159 1.06 5.45 15.60
N SER A 160 0.76 6.39 14.69
CA SER A 160 -0.52 7.09 14.63
C SER A 160 -1.48 6.41 13.66
N THR A 161 -2.68 6.09 14.13
CA THR A 161 -3.80 5.57 13.34
C THR A 161 -3.99 6.43 12.10
N ALA A 162 -3.76 5.87 10.91
CA ALA A 162 -3.84 6.61 9.64
C ALA A 162 -5.24 7.22 9.47
N THR A 163 -5.30 8.51 9.14
CA THR A 163 -6.59 9.17 8.87
C THR A 163 -6.92 9.04 7.38
N PRO A 164 -8.21 8.95 7.00
CA PRO A 164 -8.60 8.89 5.58
C PRO A 164 -8.19 10.10 4.72
N ALA A 165 -7.56 11.13 5.30
CA ALA A 165 -7.12 12.34 4.60
C ALA A 165 -5.64 12.32 4.17
N ASP A 166 -4.84 11.34 4.61
CA ASP A 166 -3.38 11.31 4.34
C ASP A 166 -3.05 10.75 2.95
N VAL A 167 -3.26 11.54 1.88
CA VAL A 167 -3.15 11.13 0.46
C VAL A 167 -1.81 10.46 0.07
N VAL A 168 -0.69 10.77 0.75
CA VAL A 168 0.63 10.14 0.50
C VAL A 168 0.78 8.79 1.22
N ARG A 169 -0.02 8.55 2.27
CA ARG A 169 -0.04 7.33 3.12
C ARG A 169 -1.31 6.49 2.93
N ASN A 170 -2.22 6.93 2.07
CA ASN A 170 -3.59 6.44 1.91
C ASN A 170 -3.75 5.26 0.94
N SER A 171 -2.73 4.45 0.74
CA SER A 171 -3.00 3.08 0.28
C SER A 171 -3.46 2.24 1.49
N SER A 172 -4.54 2.66 2.15
CA SER A 172 -5.16 1.86 3.20
C SER A 172 -5.89 0.70 2.54
N ARG A 173 -5.31 -0.50 2.62
CA ARG A 173 -5.99 -1.74 2.28
C ARG A 173 -6.55 -2.33 3.56
N GLN A 174 -7.78 -2.82 3.49
CA GLN A 174 -8.40 -3.56 4.58
C GLN A 174 -8.49 -5.03 4.18
N TYR A 175 -7.94 -5.91 5.01
CA TYR A 175 -8.14 -7.34 4.87
C TYR A 175 -8.97 -7.83 6.05
N VAL A 176 -9.98 -8.66 5.78
CA VAL A 176 -10.85 -9.23 6.81
C VAL A 176 -10.67 -10.74 6.87
N SER A 177 -10.41 -11.25 8.07
CA SER A 177 -10.27 -12.68 8.31
C SER A 177 -11.00 -13.10 9.58
N HIS A 178 -11.27 -14.40 9.68
CA HIS A 178 -11.85 -15.00 10.88
C HIS A 178 -10.85 -15.93 11.52
N SER A 179 -10.62 -15.77 12.82
CA SER A 179 -9.80 -16.69 13.61
C SER A 179 -10.65 -17.32 14.69
N PHE A 180 -10.44 -18.62 14.92
CA PHE A 180 -11.06 -19.37 16.00
C PHE A 180 -9.99 -19.67 17.05
N VAL A 181 -10.22 -19.22 18.28
CA VAL A 181 -9.30 -19.40 19.42
C VAL A 181 -9.97 -20.30 20.46
N GLY A 182 -9.23 -21.24 21.04
CA GLY A 182 -9.72 -22.23 22.01
C GLY A 182 -9.05 -23.59 21.83
N PRO A 183 -9.63 -24.70 22.34
CA PRO A 183 -10.97 -24.83 22.93
C PRO A 183 -11.06 -24.44 24.41
N TYR A 184 -12.16 -23.78 24.79
CA TYR A 184 -12.53 -23.47 26.18
C TYR A 184 -13.58 -24.45 26.70
N ILE A 185 -13.48 -24.87 27.97
CA ILE A 185 -14.45 -25.79 28.58
C ILE A 185 -15.66 -25.03 29.13
N VAL A 186 -16.87 -25.43 28.71
CA VAL A 186 -18.11 -24.84 29.22
C VAL A 186 -18.37 -25.33 30.65
N GLY A 187 -18.27 -24.43 31.63
CA GLY A 187 -18.56 -24.74 33.05
C GLY A 187 -17.39 -24.63 34.03
N GLY A 188 -16.19 -24.26 33.58
CA GLY A 188 -15.07 -23.93 34.45
C GLY A 188 -15.10 -22.48 34.91
N GLY A 189 -16.04 -22.13 35.79
CA GLY A 189 -15.91 -20.90 36.57
C GLY A 189 -14.72 -21.01 37.54
N GLY A 190 -13.74 -20.14 37.37
CA GLY A 190 -12.65 -19.85 38.32
C GLY A 190 -11.76 -18.79 37.66
N GLN A 191 -11.75 -17.53 38.10
CA GLN A 191 -10.99 -17.06 39.27
C GLN A 191 -9.61 -17.71 39.37
#